data_AF-D7BPH1-F1
#
_entry.id   AF-D7BPH1-F1
#
_cell.length_a   1.000
_cell.length_b   1.000
_cell.length_c   1.000
_cell.angle_alpha   90.00
_cell.angle_beta   90.00
_cell.angle_gamma   90.00
#
_symmetry.space_group_name_H-M   'P 1'
#
loop_
_entity.id
_entity.type
_entity.pdbx_description
1 polymer ?
#
loop_
_entity_poly.entity_id
_entity_poly.type
_entity_poly.pdbx_seq_one_letter_code
_entity_poly.pdbx_strand_id
1 'polypeptide(L)'
;MHVFERPVMLVALLFTCVMAVVGWYSIVVGAGSTTGFIIGSIASLMVLLGVWGWRRESLNVCATAALGAGILFPTPFGLIPMICGFIIFTLIVSLDLFVTFNGE
;
A
#
# COMPACT_ATOMS: atom_id res chain seq x y z
N MET A 1 -0.28 -15.12 -14.98
CA MET A 1 0.15 -14.83 -13.60
C MET A 1 1.14 -15.87 -13.15
N HIS A 2 2.37 -15.44 -12.85
CA HIS A 2 3.36 -16.34 -12.27
C HIS A 2 2.96 -16.69 -10.83
N VAL A 3 3.29 -17.90 -10.40
CA VAL A 3 2.93 -18.43 -9.07
C VAL A 3 3.41 -17.52 -7.93
N PHE A 4 4.48 -16.75 -8.18
CA PHE A 4 5.10 -15.82 -7.23
C PHE A 4 4.43 -14.45 -7.13
N GLU A 5 3.57 -14.06 -8.07
CA GLU A 5 2.93 -12.72 -8.06
C GLU A 5 1.85 -12.61 -6.98
N ARG A 6 1.11 -13.71 -6.77
CA ARG A 6 0.03 -13.81 -5.80
C ARG A 6 0.48 -13.60 -4.35
N PRO A 7 1.54 -14.26 -3.83
CA PRO A 7 1.99 -14.01 -2.47
C PRO A 7 2.48 -12.57 -2.28
N VAL A 8 3.15 -11.99 -3.28
CA VAL A 8 3.68 -10.63 -3.20
C VAL A 8 2.56 -9.58 -3.21
N MET A 9 1.57 -9.74 -4.08
CA MET A 9 0.36 -8.90 -4.06
C MET A 9 -0.38 -9.00 -2.72
N LEU A 10 -0.35 -10.18 -2.07
CA LEU A 10 -1.05 -10.41 -0.80
C LEU A 10 -0.33 -9.67 0.33
N VAL A 11 1.00 -9.66 0.32
CA VAL A 11 1.82 -8.84 1.23
C VAL A 11 1.53 -7.35 1.07
N ALA A 12 1.43 -6.85 -0.18
CA ALA A 12 1.09 -5.46 -0.44
C ALA A 12 -0.32 -5.08 0.06
N LEU A 13 -1.29 -5.99 -0.11
CA LEU A 13 -2.66 -5.83 0.38
C LEU A 13 -2.75 -5.87 1.91
N LEU A 14 -2.01 -6.79 2.54
CA LEU A 14 -1.92 -6.86 4.00
C LEU A 14 -1.30 -5.58 4.56
N PHE A 15 -0.22 -5.09 3.96
CA PHE A 15 0.42 -3.84 4.38
C PHE A 15 -0.53 -2.65 4.27
N THR A 16 -1.24 -2.50 3.16
CA THR A 16 -2.26 -1.44 2.99
C THR A 16 -3.38 -1.53 4.02
N CYS A 17 -3.88 -2.73 4.31
CA CYS A 17 -4.89 -2.94 5.35
C CYS A 17 -4.37 -2.57 6.75
N VAL A 18 -3.15 -3.00 7.11
CA VAL A 18 -2.54 -2.66 8.40
C VAL A 18 -2.37 -1.14 8.52
N MET A 19 -1.87 -0.48 7.47
CA MET A 19 -1.72 0.98 7.44
C MET A 19 -3.05 1.70 7.58
N ALA A 20 -4.13 1.16 7.00
CA ALA A 20 -5.45 1.73 7.16
C ALA A 20 -5.95 1.67 8.60
N VAL A 21 -5.77 0.52 9.26
CA VAL A 21 -6.15 0.36 10.68
C VAL A 21 -5.32 1.29 11.57
N VAL A 22 -4.00 1.31 11.39
CA VAL A 22 -3.08 2.13 12.20
C VAL A 22 -3.33 3.63 11.97
N GLY A 23 -3.54 4.03 10.72
CA GLY A 23 -3.80 5.43 10.37
C GLY A 23 -5.14 5.93 10.93
N TRP A 24 -6.21 5.14 10.82
CA TRP A 24 -7.50 5.49 11.44
C TRP A 24 -7.43 5.52 12.96
N TYR A 25 -6.74 4.56 13.58
CA TYR A 25 -6.51 4.57 15.02
C TYR A 25 -5.78 5.85 15.47
N SER A 26 -4.77 6.27 14.71
CA SER A 26 -4.00 7.49 15.00
C SER A 26 -4.86 8.76 14.91
N ILE A 27 -5.79 8.82 13.95
CA ILE A 27 -6.74 9.94 13.80
C ILE A 27 -7.72 9.99 14.98
N VAL A 28 -8.25 8.83 15.39
CA VAL A 28 -9.20 8.72 16.51
C VAL A 28 -8.54 9.09 17.85
N VAL A 29 -7.33 8.61 18.10
CA VAL A 29 -6.58 8.89 19.33
C VAL A 29 -6.04 10.32 19.37
N GLY A 30 -5.65 10.88 18.22
CA GLY A 30 -5.10 12.24 18.10
C GLY A 30 -6.13 13.37 18.19
N ALA A 31 -7.33 13.14 18.71
CA ALA A 31 -8.43 14.10 18.75
C ALA A 31 -8.79 14.68 17.36
N GLY A 32 -8.87 13.81 16.34
CA GLY A 32 -9.69 14.00 15.15
C GLY A 32 -9.68 15.39 14.50
N SER A 33 -8.51 15.89 14.10
CA SER A 33 -8.44 17.10 13.26
C SER A 33 -9.14 16.88 11.91
N THR A 34 -9.89 17.87 11.43
CA THR A 34 -10.55 17.86 10.10
C THR A 34 -9.57 17.47 9.00
N THR A 35 -8.32 17.94 9.09
CA THR A 35 -7.25 17.61 8.14
C THR A 35 -6.89 16.12 8.18
N GLY A 36 -6.85 15.51 9.37
CA GLY A 36 -6.59 14.09 9.55
C GLY A 36 -7.70 13.22 8.95
N PHE A 37 -8.95 13.62 9.11
CA PHE A 37 -10.09 12.94 8.47
C PHE A 37 -10.06 13.02 6.95
N ILE A 38 -9.75 14.19 6.37
CA ILE A 38 -9.63 14.34 4.91
C ILE A 38 -8.51 13.45 4.39
N ILE A 39 -7.32 13.51 4.98
CA ILE A 39 -6.18 12.69 4.56
C ILE A 39 -6.49 11.19 4.74
N GLY A 40 -7.07 10.78 5.87
CA GLY A 40 -7.46 9.38 6.12
C GLY A 40 -8.52 8.87 5.13
N SER A 41 -9.46 9.72 4.73
CA SER A 41 -10.46 9.37 3.71
C SER A 41 -9.83 9.17 2.32
N ILE A 42 -8.88 10.04 1.93
CA ILE A 42 -8.12 9.90 0.67
C ILE A 42 -7.23 8.65 0.74
N ALA A 43 -6.58 8.41 1.87
CA ALA A 43 -5.74 7.22 2.07
C ALA A 43 -6.56 5.92 2.01
N SER A 44 -7.82 5.95 2.44
CA SER A 44 -8.74 4.81 2.32
C SER A 44 -9.08 4.46 0.85
N LEU A 45 -9.01 5.44 -0.06
CA LEU A 45 -9.11 5.16 -1.50
C LEU A 45 -7.94 4.31 -2.00
N MET A 46 -6.75 4.42 -1.40
CA MET A 46 -5.60 3.57 -1.75
C MET A 46 -5.86 2.11 -1.42
N VAL A 47 -6.60 1.82 -0.34
CA VAL A 47 -7.02 0.45 -0.01
C VAL A 47 -7.98 -0.09 -1.08
N LEU A 48 -8.92 0.73 -1.53
CA LEU A 48 -9.83 0.35 -2.64
C LEU A 48 -9.05 0.11 -3.94
N LEU A 49 -8.03 0.94 -4.23
CA LEU A 49 -7.13 0.72 -5.37
C LEU A 49 -6.34 -0.58 -5.24
N GLY A 50 -5.88 -0.93 -4.03
CA GLY A 50 -5.21 -2.21 -3.77
C GLY A 50 -6.12 -3.42 -4.02
N VAL A 51 -7.37 -3.37 -3.52
CA VAL A 51 -8.39 -4.42 -3.76
C VAL A 51 -8.76 -4.50 -5.24
N TRP A 52 -8.86 -3.36 -5.93
CA TRP A 52 -9.15 -3.31 -7.35
C TRP A 52 -7.98 -3.85 -8.19
N GLY A 53 -6.74 -3.52 -7.82
CA GLY A 53 -5.52 -4.08 -8.39
C GLY A 53 -5.45 -5.59 -8.21
N TRP A 54 -5.85 -6.09 -7.05
CA TRP A 54 -5.98 -7.53 -6.79
C TRP A 54 -6.99 -8.21 -7.72
N ARG A 55 -8.18 -7.61 -7.87
CA ARG A 55 -9.21 -8.12 -8.78
C ARG A 55 -8.79 -8.10 -10.25
N ARG A 56 -7.98 -7.12 -10.65
CA ARG A 56 -7.46 -6.99 -12.01
C ARG A 56 -6.15 -7.74 -12.22
N GLU A 57 -5.70 -8.50 -11.23
CA GLU A 57 -4.47 -9.28 -11.34
C GLU A 57 -3.26 -8.38 -11.71
N SER A 58 -3.24 -7.13 -11.22
CA SER A 58 -2.23 -6.13 -11.55
C SER A 58 -1.31 -5.83 -10.38
N LEU A 59 -0.08 -6.33 -10.47
CA LEU A 59 1.00 -6.11 -9.49
C LEU A 59 1.31 -4.63 -9.29
N ASN A 60 1.44 -3.88 -10.39
CA ASN A 60 1.77 -2.45 -10.35
C ASN A 60 0.72 -1.60 -9.64
N VAL A 61 -0.56 -1.96 -9.77
CA VAL A 61 -1.65 -1.29 -9.05
C VAL A 61 -1.62 -1.62 -7.55
N CYS A 62 -1.30 -2.86 -7.18
CA CYS A 62 -1.15 -3.23 -5.76
C CYS A 62 0.08 -2.56 -5.12
N ALA A 63 1.18 -2.43 -5.88
CA ALA A 63 2.41 -1.78 -5.42
C ALA A 63 2.18 -0.28 -5.18
N THR A 64 1.53 0.40 -6.14
CA THR A 64 1.20 1.83 -6.00
C THR A 64 0.24 2.08 -4.85
N ALA A 65 -0.73 1.18 -4.62
CA ALA A 65 -1.59 1.24 -3.44
C ALA A 65 -0.79 1.11 -2.12
N ALA A 66 0.18 0.19 -2.05
CA ALA A 66 1.05 0.02 -0.88
C ALA A 66 1.88 1.28 -0.58
N LEU A 67 2.48 1.87 -1.61
CA LEU A 67 3.23 3.13 -1.50
C LEU A 67 2.33 4.30 -1.10
N GLY A 68 1.16 4.42 -1.74
CA GLY A 68 0.17 5.45 -1.43
C GLY A 68 -0.33 5.37 0.01
N ALA A 69 -0.62 4.16 0.51
CA ALA A 69 -1.02 3.97 1.90
C ALA A 69 0.11 4.31 2.88
N GLY A 70 1.36 3.95 2.57
CA GLY A 70 2.52 4.28 3.39
C GLY A 70 2.79 5.78 3.51
N ILE A 71 2.51 6.55 2.44
CA ILE A 71 2.72 8.01 2.40
C ILE A 71 1.54 8.78 3.00
N LEU A 72 0.31 8.36 2.68
CA LEU A 72 -0.88 9.15 2.97
C LEU A 72 -1.44 8.88 4.37
N PHE A 73 -1.26 7.71 4.97
CA PHE A 73 -1.81 7.48 6.30
C PHE A 73 -1.01 8.24 7.38
N PRO A 74 -1.67 9.14 8.15
CA PRO A 74 -1.01 9.82 9.24
C PRO A 74 -0.77 8.81 10.37
N THR A 75 0.51 8.50 10.63
CA THR A 75 0.91 7.59 11.70
C THR A 75 1.89 8.27 12.66
N PRO A 76 1.89 7.92 13.95
CA PRO A 76 2.82 8.48 14.93
C PRO A 76 4.28 8.09 14.65
N PHE A 77 4.48 7.04 13.85
CA PHE A 77 5.80 6.54 13.45
C PHE A 77 6.41 7.31 12.28
N GLY A 78 5.70 8.32 11.73
CA GLY A 78 6.23 9.25 10.73
C GLY A 78 6.79 8.55 9.49
N LEU A 79 8.11 8.63 9.32
CA LEU A 79 8.85 8.13 8.14
C LEU A 79 8.90 6.60 8.01
N ILE A 80 8.74 5.85 9.10
CA ILE A 80 8.93 4.39 9.10
C ILE A 80 7.98 3.70 8.10
N PRO A 81 6.65 3.88 8.17
CA PRO A 81 5.74 3.25 7.22
C PRO A 81 5.92 3.74 5.78
N MET A 82 6.38 4.97 5.59
CA MET A 82 6.73 5.48 4.26
C MET A 82 7.89 4.68 3.66
N ILE A 83 8.96 4.44 4.43
CA ILE A 83 10.11 3.63 4.00
C ILE A 83 9.66 2.19 3.71
N CYS A 84 8.83 1.59 4.57
CA CYS A 84 8.30 0.24 4.33
C CYS A 84 7.48 0.15 3.04
N GLY A 85 6.56 1.10 2.81
CA GLY A 85 5.76 1.15 1.58
C GLY A 85 6.63 1.35 0.33
N PHE A 86 7.67 2.16 0.43
CA PHE A 86 8.63 2.37 -0.66
C PHE A 86 9.43 1.10 -0.97
N ILE A 87 9.94 0.40 0.04
CA ILE A 87 10.68 -0.86 -0.14
C ILE A 87 9.78 -1.90 -0.81
N ILE A 88 8.53 -2.06 -0.36
CA ILE A 88 7.58 -3.01 -0.96
C ILE A 88 7.33 -2.67 -2.42
N PHE A 89 7.14 -1.39 -2.74
CA PHE A 89 6.95 -0.93 -4.11
C PHE A 89 8.17 -1.23 -4.99
N THR A 90 9.37 -0.87 -4.54
CA THR A 90 10.60 -1.12 -5.31
C THR A 90 10.81 -2.60 -5.53
N LEU A 91 10.61 -3.45 -4.51
CA LEU A 91 10.75 -4.91 -4.65
C LEU A 91 9.76 -5.48 -5.68
N ILE A 92 8.50 -5.02 -5.66
CA ILE A 92 7.49 -5.46 -6.62
C ILE A 92 7.86 -5.06 -8.05
N VAL A 93 8.21 -3.79 -8.26
CA VAL A 93 8.56 -3.28 -9.59
C VAL A 93 9.85 -3.93 -10.09
N SER A 94 10.84 -4.14 -9.22
CA SER A 94 12.06 -4.85 -9.57
C SER A 94 11.78 -6.30 -9.97
N LEU A 95 10.86 -6.98 -9.28
CA LEU A 95 10.46 -8.34 -9.63
C LEU A 95 9.71 -8.39 -10.97
N ASP A 96 8.77 -7.47 -11.19
CA ASP A 96 8.02 -7.34 -12.46
C ASP A 96 8.96 -7.11 -13.65
N LEU A 97 9.93 -6.20 -13.48
CA LEU A 97 10.98 -5.94 -14.48
C LEU A 97 11.87 -7.16 -14.71
N PHE A 98 12.29 -7.86 -13.64
CA PHE A 98 13.14 -9.04 -13.76
C PHE A 98 12.45 -10.16 -14.53
N VAL A 99 11.17 -10.42 -14.26
CA VAL A 99 10.35 -11.40 -14.99
C VAL A 99 10.21 -10.97 -16.46
N THR A 100 9.88 -9.70 -16.69
CA THR A 100 9.72 -9.14 -18.05
C THR A 100 11.00 -9.30 -18.90
N PHE A 101 12.18 -9.06 -18.32
CA PHE A 101 13.46 -9.16 -19.04
C PHE A 101 13.98 -10.59 -19.16
N ASN A 102 13.61 -11.52 -18.26
CA ASN A 102 14.00 -12.92 -18.36
C ASN A 102 13.10 -13.75 -19.28
N GLY A 103 12.00 -13.19 -19.79
CA GLY A 103 11.20 -13.82 -20.85
C GLY A 103 10.50 -15.11 -20.45
N GLU A 104 10.19 -15.28 -19.16
CA GLU A 104 9.25 -16.29 -18.68
C GLU A 104 7.79 -15.81 -18.82
#